data_AF-A0A4Y9YBT6-F1
#
_entry.id   AF-A0A4Y9YBT6-F1
#
_cell.length_a   1.000
_cell.length_b   1.000
_cell.length_c   1.000
_cell.angle_alpha   90.00
_cell.angle_beta   90.00
_cell.angle_gamma   90.00
#
_symmetry.space_group_name_H-M   'P 1'
#
loop_
_entity.id
_entity.type
_entity.pdbx_description
1 polymer ?
#
loop_
_entity_poly.entity_id
_entity_poly.type
_entity_poly.pdbx_seq_one_letter_code
_entity_poly.pdbx_strand_id
1 'polypeptide(L)'
;MQFSASTVLAFLFAASSVAGQVYNPIGQPCGPPQGGEGCANDVPSLNGGNAFIYECGPTNTFVYLAGCACSTCCEATVDGAYCT
;
A
#
# COMPACT_ATOMS: atom_id res chain seq x y z
N MET A 1 8.59 40.13 -48.32
CA MET A 1 7.38 39.58 -47.70
C MET A 1 7.80 38.95 -46.40
N GLN A 2 7.42 39.60 -45.30
CA GLN A 2 7.74 39.27 -43.92
C GLN A 2 6.67 38.27 -43.43
N PHE A 3 7.09 37.14 -42.88
CA PHE A 3 6.20 36.29 -42.09
C PHE A 3 6.78 36.16 -40.69
N SER A 4 6.22 36.97 -39.79
CA SER A 4 6.31 36.80 -38.34
C SER A 4 5.44 35.62 -37.91
N ALA A 5 5.96 34.74 -37.05
CA ALA A 5 5.19 33.84 -36.19
C ALA A 5 6.02 33.62 -34.93
N SER A 6 5.86 34.42 -33.87
CA SER A 6 4.82 34.29 -32.83
C SER A 6 4.79 32.91 -32.16
N THR A 7 5.52 32.86 -31.04
CA THR A 7 5.10 32.31 -29.73
C THR A 7 4.34 30.98 -29.72
N VAL A 8 5.01 29.91 -29.31
CA VAL A 8 4.32 28.71 -28.78
C VAL A 8 4.62 28.59 -27.29
N LEU A 9 3.59 28.93 -26.53
CA LEU A 9 3.37 28.64 -25.12
C LEU A 9 3.29 27.11 -24.95
N ALA A 10 4.11 26.50 -24.09
CA ALA A 10 3.99 25.07 -23.76
C ALA A 10 4.00 24.85 -22.24
N PHE A 11 2.79 24.95 -21.70
CA PHE A 11 2.19 24.18 -20.61
C PHE A 11 3.09 23.67 -19.47
N LEU A 12 2.89 24.34 -18.33
CA LEU A 12 2.98 23.81 -16.97
C LEU A 12 2.67 22.31 -16.92
N PHE A 13 3.69 21.47 -16.77
CA PHE A 13 3.49 20.16 -16.17
C PHE A 13 3.28 20.39 -14.68
N ALA A 14 2.01 20.52 -14.31
CA ALA A 14 1.57 20.31 -12.95
C ALA A 14 2.14 18.95 -12.52
N ALA A 15 3.11 18.98 -11.61
CA ALA A 15 3.56 17.80 -10.92
C ALA A 15 2.33 17.23 -10.22
N SER A 16 1.81 16.15 -10.79
CA SER A 16 0.73 15.37 -10.25
C SER A 16 1.08 15.07 -8.80
N SER A 17 0.28 15.61 -7.90
CA SER A 17 0.26 15.21 -6.50
C SER A 17 0.15 13.70 -6.47
N VAL A 18 1.21 13.03 -6.01
CA VAL A 18 1.18 11.63 -5.62
C VAL A 18 0.29 11.52 -4.38
N ALA A 19 -1.02 11.63 -4.59
CA ALA A 19 -1.99 11.18 -3.62
C ALA A 19 -1.73 9.70 -3.41
N GLY A 20 -1.21 9.36 -2.23
CA GLY A 20 -0.78 8.02 -1.84
C GLY A 20 -1.80 6.98 -2.31
N GLN A 21 -1.41 6.23 -3.33
CA GLN A 21 -2.10 5.00 -3.68
C GLN A 21 -1.89 4.10 -2.48
N VAL A 22 -2.91 3.96 -1.63
CA VAL A 22 -2.96 2.93 -0.61
C VAL A 22 -2.87 1.61 -1.37
N TYR A 23 -1.66 1.04 -1.41
CA TYR A 23 -1.44 -0.24 -2.07
C TYR A 23 -2.41 -1.24 -1.41
N ASN A 24 -3.23 -1.90 -2.23
CA ASN A 24 -4.23 -2.85 -1.74
C ASN A 24 -3.78 -4.25 -2.19
N PRO A 25 -3.19 -5.06 -1.30
CA PRO A 25 -2.63 -6.34 -1.68
C PRO A 25 -3.70 -7.42 -1.79
N ILE A 26 -4.99 -7.10 -1.62
CA ILE A 26 -6.07 -8.08 -1.72
C ILE A 26 -6.01 -8.82 -3.07
N GLY A 27 -6.01 -10.14 -3.01
CA GLY A 27 -5.83 -11.03 -4.17
C GLY A 27 -4.38 -11.24 -4.62
N GLN A 28 -3.40 -10.52 -4.05
CA GLN A 28 -1.98 -10.80 -4.25
C GLN A 28 -1.54 -12.00 -3.40
N PRO A 29 -0.45 -12.69 -3.79
CA PRO A 29 0.12 -13.76 -3.00
C PRO A 29 0.52 -13.25 -1.60
N CYS A 30 0.15 -13.99 -0.57
CA CYS A 30 0.60 -13.76 0.79
C CYS A 30 1.73 -14.71 1.18
N GLY A 31 2.54 -14.34 2.18
CA GLY A 31 3.65 -15.16 2.67
C GLY A 31 3.15 -16.45 3.35
N PRO A 32 3.98 -17.51 3.43
CA PRO A 32 3.59 -18.75 4.10
C PRO A 32 3.48 -18.57 5.63
N PRO A 33 2.61 -19.34 6.33
CA PRO A 33 1.79 -20.45 5.85
C PRO A 33 0.31 -20.09 5.59
N GLN A 34 -0.31 -20.95 4.79
CA GLN A 34 -1.71 -20.95 4.36
C GLN A 34 -2.70 -20.66 5.50
N GLY A 35 -3.67 -19.77 5.28
CA GLY A 35 -4.78 -19.56 6.20
C GLY A 35 -4.44 -18.79 7.48
N GLY A 36 -3.27 -18.16 7.55
CA GLY A 36 -2.81 -17.45 8.74
C GLY A 36 -3.15 -15.96 8.75
N GLU A 37 -3.45 -15.45 9.93
CA GLU A 37 -3.39 -14.03 10.24
C GLU A 37 -1.96 -13.65 10.63
N GLY A 38 -1.51 -12.47 10.25
CA GLY A 38 -0.13 -12.07 10.53
C GLY A 38 0.05 -10.57 10.63
N CYS A 39 1.24 -10.21 11.10
CA CYS A 39 1.71 -8.85 11.19
C CYS A 39 2.81 -8.61 10.18
N ALA A 40 2.72 -7.50 9.46
CA ALA A 40 3.73 -7.09 8.51
C ALA A 40 3.99 -5.58 8.62
N ASN A 41 5.25 -5.21 8.41
CA ASN A 41 5.72 -3.83 8.38
C ASN A 41 6.80 -3.62 7.30
N ASP A 42 7.08 -4.68 6.54
CA ASP A 42 8.13 -4.79 5.51
C ASP A 42 7.75 -4.10 4.20
N VAL A 43 6.49 -3.64 4.10
CA VAL A 43 5.99 -2.89 2.94
C VAL A 43 5.49 -1.51 3.40
N PRO A 44 6.40 -0.54 3.59
CA PRO A 44 6.05 0.82 4.04
C PRO A 44 5.01 1.53 3.17
N SER A 45 4.91 1.15 1.90
CA SER A 45 3.92 1.71 0.96
C SER A 45 2.48 1.29 1.25
N LEU A 46 2.25 0.23 2.04
CA LEU A 46 0.91 -0.24 2.39
C LEU A 46 0.21 0.65 3.42
N ASN A 47 0.96 1.11 4.42
CA ASN A 47 0.39 1.85 5.55
C ASN A 47 1.29 3.03 5.97
N GLY A 48 1.91 3.71 5.00
CA GLY A 48 2.71 4.92 5.25
C GLY A 48 3.90 4.70 6.20
N GLY A 49 4.46 3.50 6.24
CA GLY A 49 5.54 3.09 7.15
C GLY A 49 5.08 2.50 8.48
N ASN A 50 3.77 2.45 8.75
CA ASN A 50 3.22 1.77 9.91
C ASN A 50 3.01 0.28 9.64
N ALA A 51 2.90 -0.51 10.71
CA ALA A 51 2.59 -1.94 10.61
C ALA A 51 1.14 -2.14 10.17
N PHE A 52 0.80 -3.33 9.70
CA PHE A 52 -0.55 -3.72 9.38
C PHE A 52 -0.78 -5.19 9.73
N ILE A 53 -2.01 -5.50 10.09
CA ILE A 53 -2.49 -6.88 10.21
C ILE A 53 -3.01 -7.34 8.85
N TYR A 54 -2.87 -8.62 8.56
CA TYR A 54 -3.38 -9.23 7.35
C TYR A 54 -3.94 -10.62 7.61
N GLU A 55 -4.82 -11.06 6.70
CA GLU A 55 -5.31 -12.45 6.66
C GLU A 55 -5.02 -13.05 5.29
N CYS A 56 -4.45 -14.25 5.30
CA CYS A 56 -4.28 -15.10 4.13
C CYS A 56 -5.50 -16.00 3.93
N GLY A 57 -6.15 -15.89 2.77
CA GLY A 57 -7.15 -16.86 2.35
C GLY A 57 -6.58 -18.24 2.06
N PRO A 58 -7.44 -19.24 1.79
CA PRO A 58 -7.05 -20.63 1.56
C PRO A 58 -6.17 -20.83 0.31
N THR A 59 -6.15 -19.86 -0.60
CA THR A 59 -5.33 -19.85 -1.82
C THR A 59 -3.99 -19.14 -1.64
N ASN A 60 -3.55 -18.84 -0.42
CA ASN A 60 -2.38 -17.98 -0.12
C ASN A 60 -2.48 -16.60 -0.74
N THR A 61 -3.66 -15.99 -0.66
CA THR A 61 -3.88 -14.64 -1.16
C THR A 61 -4.38 -13.77 -0.03
N PHE A 62 -3.95 -12.50 0.03
CA PHE A 62 -4.51 -11.57 1.00
C PHE A 62 -6.02 -11.44 0.79
N VAL A 63 -6.80 -11.69 1.85
CA VAL A 63 -8.26 -11.50 1.90
C VAL A 63 -8.67 -10.39 2.84
N TYR A 64 -7.77 -10.00 3.75
CA TYR A 64 -7.94 -8.87 4.64
C TYR A 64 -6.62 -8.15 4.87
N LEU A 65 -6.70 -6.83 5.05
CA LEU A 65 -5.62 -5.98 5.51
C LEU A 65 -6.20 -4.81 6.31
N ALA A 66 -5.62 -4.52 7.47
CA ALA A 66 -5.90 -3.31 8.22
C ALA A 66 -4.62 -2.69 8.77
N GLY A 67 -4.47 -1.38 8.52
CA GLY A 67 -3.32 -0.62 8.99
C GLY A 67 -3.38 -0.35 10.49
N CYS A 68 -2.24 -0.53 11.17
CA CYS A 68 -2.04 -0.08 12.54
C CYS A 68 -1.63 1.40 12.57
N ALA A 69 -1.79 2.05 13.73
CA ALA A 69 -1.44 3.46 13.89
C ALA A 69 0.06 3.73 14.06
N CYS A 70 0.87 2.68 14.23
CA CYS A 70 2.32 2.78 14.43
C CYS A 70 3.07 1.59 13.81
N SER A 71 4.39 1.71 13.70
CA SER A 71 5.25 0.72 13.04
C SER A 71 5.56 -0.54 13.86
N THR A 72 5.25 -0.52 15.16
CA THR A 72 5.61 -1.60 16.11
C THR A 72 4.42 -2.17 16.89
N CYS A 73 3.23 -1.62 16.73
CA CYS A 73 2.00 -2.01 17.45
C CYS A 73 1.24 -3.08 16.70
N CYS A 74 1.93 -4.11 16.22
CA CYS A 74 1.28 -5.25 15.59
C CYS A 74 1.79 -6.51 16.27
N GLU A 75 0.86 -7.27 16.83
CA GLU A 75 1.16 -8.56 17.43
C GLU A 75 0.40 -9.66 16.69
N ALA A 76 1.12 -10.70 16.29
CA ALA A 76 0.55 -11.93 15.75
C ALA A 76 0.65 -13.03 16.81
N THR A 77 -0.48 -13.67 17.10
CA THR A 77 -0.64 -14.75 18.07
C THR A 77 -1.17 -16.00 17.39
N VAL A 78 -1.36 -17.07 18.16
CA VAL A 78 -2.01 -18.29 17.66
C VAL A 78 -3.49 -18.09 17.35
N ASP A 79 -4.12 -17.07 17.94
CA ASP A 79 -5.54 -16.75 17.79
C ASP A 79 -5.79 -15.61 16.78
N GLY A 80 -4.72 -15.01 16.25
CA GLY A 80 -4.78 -14.01 15.18
C GLY A 80 -3.83 -12.84 15.35
N ALA A 81 -4.01 -11.82 14.49
CA ALA A 81 -3.17 -10.62 14.48
C ALA A 81 -3.98 -9.37 14.85
N TYR A 82 -3.43 -8.53 15.73
CA TYR A 82 -4.11 -7.32 16.21
C TYR A 82 -3.14 -6.14 16.35
N CYS A 83 -3.70 -4.93 16.17
CA CYS A 83 -2.99 -3.69 16.46
C CYS A 83 -3.14 -3.32 17.95
N THR A 84 -2.04 -2.93 18.60
CA THR A 84 -2.00 -2.61 20.06
C THR A 84 -1.89 -1.12 20.36
#